data_AF-A0A7S6R2S4-F1
#
_entry.id   AF-A0A7S6R2S4-F1
#
_cell.length_a   1.000
_cell.length_b   1.000
_cell.length_c   1.000
_cell.angle_alpha   90.00
_cell.angle_beta   90.00
_cell.angle_gamma   90.00
#
_symmetry.space_group_name_H-M   'P 1'
#
loop_
_entity.id
_entity.type
_entity.pdbx_description
1 polymer ?
#
loop_
_entity_poly.entity_id
_entity_poly.type
_entity_poly.pdbx_seq_one_letter_code
_entity_poly.pdbx_strand_id
1 'polypeptide(L)'
;SITHMGLFISAIMIQTQWSLSGTMALMIAHGFTSSALFCLANTSYERTKTRIMILTRGLHNILPMMTTWWLLINLMNIATPPSMNFTGELLIASSLFNWCPTTIIMFGLSMLITASYSLHMFLS
;
A
#
# COMPACT_ATOMS: atom_id res chain seq x y z
N SER A 1 -1.49 3.52 -4.50
CA SER A 1 -2.95 3.64 -4.74
C SER A 1 -3.36 2.96 -6.02
N ILE A 2 -2.80 3.33 -7.18
CA ILE A 2 -3.18 2.73 -8.48
C ILE A 2 -2.96 1.22 -8.52
N THR A 3 -1.85 0.73 -7.96
CA THR A 3 -1.55 -0.71 -7.86
C THR A 3 -2.62 -1.48 -7.08
N HIS A 4 -3.01 -0.97 -5.91
CA HIS A 4 -4.10 -1.51 -5.10
C HIS A 4 -5.45 -1.49 -5.84
N MET A 5 -5.74 -0.43 -6.58
CA MET A 5 -6.95 -0.35 -7.42
C MET A 5 -6.91 -1.35 -8.59
N GLY A 6 -5.74 -1.62 -9.17
CA GLY A 6 -5.57 -2.64 -10.20
C GLY A 6 -5.91 -4.04 -9.68
N LEU A 7 -5.44 -4.37 -8.47
CA LEU A 7 -5.79 -5.62 -7.79
C LEU A 7 -7.30 -5.70 -7.51
N PHE A 8 -7.90 -4.61 -7.02
CA PHE A 8 -9.34 -4.51 -6.82
C PHE A 8 -10.15 -4.80 -8.09
N ILE A 9 -9.79 -4.20 -9.24
CA ILE A 9 -10.47 -4.45 -10.52
C ILE A 9 -10.34 -5.93 -10.91
N SER A 10 -9.13 -6.50 -10.82
CA SER A 10 -8.91 -7.90 -11.18
C SER A 10 -9.78 -8.88 -10.38
N ALA A 11 -9.97 -8.60 -9.08
CA ALA A 11 -10.76 -9.43 -8.18
C ALA A 11 -12.27 -9.26 -8.37
N ILE A 12 -12.74 -8.04 -8.66
CA ILE A 12 -14.17 -7.82 -8.95
C ILE A 12 -14.61 -8.57 -10.19
N MET A 13 -13.77 -8.64 -11.22
CA MET A 13 -14.09 -9.35 -12.47
C MET A 13 -14.30 -10.86 -12.27
N ILE A 14 -13.74 -11.45 -11.20
CA ILE A 14 -13.88 -12.88 -10.88
C ILE A 14 -15.24 -13.20 -10.22
N GLN A 15 -15.88 -12.21 -9.59
CA GLN A 15 -17.23 -12.33 -9.00
C GLN A 15 -17.46 -13.54 -8.07
N THR A 16 -16.45 -13.93 -7.29
CA THR A 16 -16.59 -14.98 -6.27
C THR A 16 -16.82 -14.37 -4.88
N GLN A 17 -17.39 -15.12 -3.94
CA GLN A 17 -17.58 -14.65 -2.58
C GLN A 17 -16.27 -14.23 -1.90
N TRP A 18 -15.17 -14.95 -2.19
CA TRP A 18 -13.83 -14.64 -1.71
C TRP A 18 -13.27 -13.36 -2.35
N SER A 19 -13.50 -13.16 -3.64
CA SER A 19 -13.02 -11.95 -4.32
C SER A 19 -13.80 -10.70 -3.89
N LEU A 20 -15.12 -10.80 -3.70
CA LEU A 20 -15.97 -9.69 -3.23
C LEU A 20 -15.67 -9.30 -1.77
N SER A 21 -15.46 -10.28 -0.90
CA SER A 21 -15.05 -9.99 0.49
C SER A 21 -13.64 -9.40 0.56
N GLY A 22 -12.70 -9.92 -0.23
CA GLY A 22 -11.35 -9.38 -0.35
C GLY A 22 -11.31 -7.95 -0.90
N THR A 23 -12.10 -7.65 -1.94
CA THR A 23 -12.16 -6.30 -2.53
C THR A 23 -12.77 -5.29 -1.57
N MET A 24 -13.82 -5.67 -0.84
CA MET A 24 -14.40 -4.79 0.18
C MET A 24 -13.41 -4.51 1.32
N ALA A 25 -12.72 -5.54 1.81
CA ALA A 25 -11.68 -5.37 2.83
C ALA A 25 -10.53 -4.47 2.33
N LEU A 26 -10.05 -4.71 1.10
CA LEU A 26 -8.99 -3.91 0.50
C LEU A 26 -9.41 -2.45 0.30
N MET A 27 -10.64 -2.17 -0.14
CA MET A 27 -11.10 -0.79 -0.35
C MET A 27 -11.19 0.01 0.95
N ILE A 28 -11.68 -0.61 2.02
CA ILE A 28 -11.75 0.02 3.34
C ILE A 28 -10.31 0.30 3.84
N ALA A 29 -9.46 -0.72 3.82
CA ALA A 29 -8.08 -0.62 4.29
C ALA A 29 -7.25 0.37 3.43
N HIS A 30 -7.47 0.39 2.12
CA HIS A 30 -6.85 1.33 1.21
C HIS A 30 -7.29 2.77 1.47
N GLY A 31 -8.57 3.00 1.77
CA GLY A 31 -9.08 4.32 2.15
C GLY A 31 -8.36 4.89 3.36
N PHE A 32 -8.15 4.08 4.40
CA PHE A 32 -7.38 4.49 5.58
C PHE A 32 -5.90 4.73 5.29
N THR A 33 -5.24 3.81 4.59
CA THR A 33 -3.79 3.91 4.33
C THR A 33 -3.44 5.05 3.38
N SER A 34 -4.24 5.27 2.33
CA SER A 34 -4.01 6.36 1.38
C SER A 34 -4.27 7.74 2.00
N SER A 35 -5.37 7.91 2.73
CA SER A 35 -5.66 9.18 3.42
C SER A 35 -4.60 9.55 4.44
N ALA A 36 -4.09 8.56 5.18
CA ALA A 36 -2.99 8.76 6.12
C ALA A 36 -1.68 9.18 5.42
N LEU A 37 -1.32 8.55 4.30
CA LEU A 37 -0.15 8.95 3.49
C LEU A 37 -0.29 10.38 2.95
N PHE A 38 -1.47 10.75 2.44
CA PHE A 38 -1.71 12.11 1.96
C PHE A 38 -1.62 13.14 3.08
N CYS A 39 -2.16 12.83 4.25
CA CYS A 39 -2.04 13.67 5.45
C CYS A 39 -0.57 13.86 5.83
N LEU A 40 0.20 12.77 5.93
CA LEU A 40 1.62 12.85 6.27
C LEU A 40 2.42 13.66 5.24
N ALA A 41 2.18 13.43 3.96
CA ALA A 41 2.83 14.19 2.88
C ALA A 41 2.48 15.69 2.94
N ASN A 42 1.25 16.04 3.35
CA ASN A 42 0.89 17.45 3.53
C ASN A 42 1.60 18.07 4.74
N THR A 43 1.68 17.37 5.87
CA THR A 43 2.38 17.90 7.06
C THR A 43 3.88 18.07 6.83
N SER A 44 4.53 17.20 6.05
CA SER A 44 5.94 17.38 5.66
C SER A 44 6.11 18.56 4.70
N TYR A 45 5.16 18.75 3.77
CA TYR A 45 5.13 19.90 2.87
C TYR A 45 4.92 21.23 3.60
N GLU A 46 4.01 21.29 4.58
CA GLU A 46 3.76 22.52 5.35
C GLU A 46 5.00 22.99 6.10
N ARG A 47 5.83 22.06 6.59
CA ARG A 47 7.06 22.34 7.35
C ARG A 47 8.26 22.69 6.46
N THR A 48 8.41 22.02 5.32
CA THR A 48 9.59 22.24 4.45
C THR A 48 9.33 23.17 3.28
N LYS A 49 8.06 23.39 2.91
CA LYS A 49 7.62 24.10 1.70
C LYS A 49 8.22 23.54 0.40
N THR A 50 8.71 22.29 0.40
CA THR A 50 9.24 21.62 -0.78
C THR A 50 8.62 20.24 -0.94
N ARG A 51 8.55 19.75 -2.19
CA ARG A 51 8.08 18.39 -2.51
C ARG A 51 9.21 17.46 -2.97
N ILE A 52 10.46 17.93 -2.87
CA ILE A 52 11.62 17.19 -3.36
C ILE A 52 12.07 16.22 -2.25
N MET A 53 11.87 14.92 -2.47
CA MET A 53 12.14 13.88 -1.46
C MET A 53 13.59 13.87 -0.96
N ILE A 54 14.56 14.17 -1.83
CA ILE A 54 15.99 14.21 -1.47
C ILE A 54 16.28 15.28 -0.38
N LEU A 55 15.55 16.40 -0.40
CA LEU A 55 15.67 17.46 0.61
C LEU A 55 15.01 17.07 1.95
N THR A 56 14.10 16.10 1.95
CA THR A 56 13.41 15.64 3.16
C THR A 56 14.13 14.51 3.90
N ARG A 57 15.21 13.94 3.35
CA ARG A 57 15.97 12.83 3.93
C ARG A 57 16.38 13.04 5.39
N GLY A 58 16.86 14.23 5.71
CA GLY A 58 17.36 14.61 7.04
C GLY A 58 16.25 14.82 8.09
N LEU A 59 14.98 14.94 7.69
CA LEU A 59 13.86 15.09 8.63
C LEU A 59 13.70 13.89 9.55
N HIS A 60 14.23 12.73 9.14
CA HIS A 60 14.06 11.51 9.91
C HIS A 60 14.68 11.59 11.31
N ASN A 61 15.81 12.27 11.42
CA ASN A 61 16.51 12.44 12.70
C ASN A 61 15.92 13.59 13.54
N ILE A 62 15.31 14.58 12.88
CA ILE A 62 14.79 15.79 13.54
C ILE A 62 13.40 15.53 14.14
N LEU A 63 12.58 14.71 13.48
CA LEU A 63 11.19 14.46 13.85
C LEU A 63 10.91 12.95 13.99
N PRO A 64 11.45 12.28 15.02
CA PRO A 64 11.36 10.82 15.16
C PRO A 64 9.92 10.30 15.29
N MET A 65 8.99 11.10 15.82
CA MET A 65 7.58 10.68 15.84
C MET A 65 6.94 10.72 14.44
N MET A 66 7.36 11.65 13.59
CA MET A 66 6.87 11.72 12.21
C MET A 66 7.39 10.53 11.39
N THR A 67 8.61 10.08 11.68
CA THR A 67 9.21 8.92 10.99
C THR A 67 8.54 7.61 11.35
N THR A 68 8.18 7.42 12.62
CA THR A 68 7.47 6.20 13.04
C THR A 68 6.10 6.12 12.35
N TRP A 69 5.38 7.23 12.22
CA TRP A 69 4.14 7.28 11.44
C TRP A 69 4.35 6.99 9.97
N TRP A 70 5.37 7.58 9.35
CA TRP A 70 5.74 7.28 7.95
C TRP A 70 6.07 5.80 7.75
N LEU A 71 6.84 5.20 8.65
CA LEU A 71 7.20 3.79 8.60
C LEU A 71 5.96 2.89 8.77
N LEU A 72 5.14 3.14 9.78
CA LEU A 72 3.92 2.36 10.05
C LEU A 72 2.97 2.37 8.86
N ILE A 73 2.70 3.55 8.29
CA ILE A 73 1.76 3.69 7.18
C ILE A 73 2.36 3.11 5.89
N ASN A 74 3.67 3.21 5.67
CA ASN A 74 4.33 2.52 4.56
C ASN A 74 4.23 1.01 4.70
N LEU A 75 4.45 0.44 5.89
CA LEU A 75 4.27 -1.00 6.15
C LEU A 75 2.83 -1.44 5.91
N MET A 76 1.85 -0.64 6.35
CA MET A 76 0.43 -0.91 6.03
C MET A 76 0.18 -0.86 4.52
N ASN A 77 0.80 0.06 3.78
CA ASN A 77 0.66 0.15 2.32
C ASN A 77 1.34 -1.00 1.55
N ILE A 78 2.39 -1.61 2.09
CA ILE A 78 3.05 -2.82 1.56
C ILE A 78 2.25 -4.10 1.90
N ALA A 79 1.18 -3.97 2.68
CA ALA A 79 0.37 -5.09 3.13
C ALA A 79 1.19 -6.12 3.94
N THR A 80 2.10 -5.67 4.81
CA THR A 80 2.80 -6.59 5.73
C THR A 80 1.84 -7.12 6.80
N PRO A 81 1.93 -8.39 7.24
CA PRO A 81 1.16 -8.86 8.41
C PRO A 81 1.62 -8.08 9.65
N PRO A 82 0.74 -7.57 10.55
CA PRO A 82 -0.70 -7.79 10.72
C PRO A 82 -1.63 -6.67 10.15
N SER A 83 -1.33 -6.08 9.00
CA SER A 83 -2.11 -4.98 8.43
C SER A 83 -3.47 -5.40 7.81
N MET A 84 -4.41 -4.46 7.70
CA MET A 84 -5.70 -4.69 7.02
C MET A 84 -5.57 -4.86 5.50
N ASN A 85 -4.56 -4.23 4.88
CA ASN A 85 -4.31 -4.43 3.44
C ASN A 85 -3.92 -5.89 3.16
N PHE A 86 -3.16 -6.52 4.07
CA PHE A 86 -2.75 -7.92 3.94
C PHE A 86 -3.94 -8.87 3.86
N THR A 87 -4.96 -8.69 4.71
CA THR A 87 -6.13 -9.57 4.72
C THR A 87 -6.93 -9.46 3.43
N GLY A 88 -7.09 -8.24 2.90
CA GLY A 88 -7.75 -8.01 1.61
C GLY A 88 -6.98 -8.61 0.43
N GLU A 89 -5.67 -8.37 0.35
CA GLU A 89 -4.83 -8.89 -0.71
C GLU A 89 -4.70 -10.41 -0.69
N LEU A 90 -4.66 -11.04 0.49
CA LEU A 90 -4.58 -12.49 0.61
C LEU A 90 -5.86 -13.18 0.11
N LEU A 91 -7.04 -12.60 0.41
CA LEU A 91 -8.33 -13.06 -0.14
C LEU A 91 -8.38 -12.88 -1.66
N ILE A 92 -7.84 -11.78 -2.17
CA ILE A 92 -7.75 -11.52 -3.62
C ILE A 92 -6.79 -12.53 -4.27
N ALA A 93 -5.63 -12.78 -3.68
CA ALA A 93 -4.64 -13.72 -4.19
C ALA A 93 -5.19 -15.15 -4.28
N SER A 94 -5.95 -15.61 -3.28
CA SER A 94 -6.58 -16.94 -3.33
C SER A 94 -7.64 -17.03 -4.43
N SER A 95 -8.43 -15.98 -4.65
CA SER A 95 -9.41 -15.93 -5.73
C SER A 95 -8.76 -15.90 -7.13
N LEU A 96 -7.66 -15.16 -7.29
CA LEU A 96 -6.88 -15.08 -8.53
C LEU A 96 -6.23 -16.42 -8.86
N PHE A 97 -5.65 -17.09 -7.86
CA PHE A 97 -5.04 -18.40 -8.03
C PHE A 97 -6.06 -19.45 -8.47
N ASN A 98 -7.25 -19.44 -7.86
CA ASN A 98 -8.33 -20.34 -8.23
C ASN A 98 -8.86 -20.07 -9.65
N TRP A 99 -8.85 -18.81 -10.12
CA TRP A 99 -9.28 -18.46 -11.47
C TRP A 99 -8.26 -18.87 -12.53
N CYS A 100 -6.98 -18.51 -12.36
CA CYS A 100 -5.91 -18.92 -13.23
C CYS A 100 -4.56 -18.91 -12.48
N PRO A 101 -3.89 -20.06 -12.28
CA PRO A 101 -2.66 -20.15 -11.49
C PRO A 101 -1.51 -19.27 -11.98
N THR A 102 -1.46 -18.95 -13.28
CA THR A 102 -0.39 -18.09 -13.86
C THR A 102 -0.45 -16.66 -13.34
N THR A 103 -1.61 -16.21 -12.84
CA THR A 103 -1.79 -14.86 -12.28
C THR A 103 -0.97 -14.61 -11.01
N ILE A 104 -0.52 -15.66 -10.29
CA ILE A 104 0.35 -15.52 -9.13
C ILE A 104 1.67 -14.85 -9.49
N ILE A 105 2.24 -15.13 -10.66
CA ILE A 105 3.52 -14.52 -11.07
C ILE A 105 3.35 -13.00 -11.21
N MET A 106 2.26 -12.57 -11.84
CA MET A 106 1.94 -11.15 -12.00
C MET A 106 1.63 -10.48 -10.66
N PHE A 107 0.91 -11.17 -9.78
CA PHE A 107 0.65 -10.71 -8.41
C PHE A 107 1.95 -10.56 -7.59
N GLY A 108 2.84 -11.54 -7.64
CA GLY A 108 4.12 -11.48 -6.94
C GLY A 108 5.00 -10.33 -7.43
N LEU A 109 5.04 -10.10 -8.75
CA LEU A 109 5.77 -8.97 -9.34
C LEU A 109 5.17 -7.63 -8.93
N SER A 110 3.84 -7.49 -8.93
CA SER A 110 3.19 -6.23 -8.52
C SER A 110 3.48 -5.90 -7.06
N MET A 111 3.44 -6.90 -6.18
CA MET A 111 3.79 -6.77 -4.75
C MET A 111 5.26 -6.39 -4.53
N LEU A 112 6.17 -6.95 -5.32
CA LEU A 112 7.59 -6.63 -5.21
C LEU A 112 7.89 -5.18 -5.67
N ILE A 113 7.22 -4.73 -6.73
CA ILE A 113 7.36 -3.35 -7.23
C ILE A 113 6.76 -2.35 -6.23
N THR A 114 5.60 -2.64 -5.63
CA THR A 114 5.00 -1.76 -4.61
C THR A 114 5.87 -1.70 -3.35
N ALA A 115 6.40 -2.84 -2.89
CA ALA A 115 7.29 -2.90 -1.74
C ALA A 115 8.59 -2.11 -1.95
N SER A 116 9.26 -2.33 -3.10
CA SER A 116 10.51 -1.64 -3.41
C SER A 116 10.32 -0.12 -3.54
N TYR A 117 9.26 0.32 -4.23
CA TYR A 117 8.97 1.76 -4.38
C TYR A 117 8.65 2.44 -3.04
N SER A 118 7.81 1.82 -2.21
CA SER A 118 7.42 2.41 -0.91
C SER A 118 8.56 2.46 0.09
N LEU A 119 9.42 1.43 0.14
CA LEU A 119 10.63 1.46 0.95
C LEU A 119 11.65 2.48 0.43
N HIS A 120 11.81 2.61 -0.89
CA HIS A 120 12.65 3.64 -1.47
C HIS A 120 12.16 5.04 -1.08
N MET A 121 10.85 5.28 -1.14
CA MET A 121 10.24 6.56 -0.75
C MET A 121 10.38 6.86 0.75
N PHE A 122 10.38 5.84 1.62
CA PHE A 122 10.68 6.03 3.05
C PHE A 122 12.16 6.39 3.31
N LEU A 123 13.09 5.79 2.59
CA LEU A 123 14.54 5.98 2.80
C LEU A 123 15.09 7.27 2.18
N SER A 124 14.40 7.80 1.16
CA SER A 124 14.78 9.00 0.41
C SER A 124 14.48 10.28 1.17
#